data_AF-A0A1F7NLU7-F1
#
_entry.id   AF-A0A1F7NLU7-F1
#
_cell.length_a   1.000
_cell.length_b   1.000
_cell.length_c   1.000
_cell.angle_alpha   90.00
_cell.angle_beta   90.00
_cell.angle_gamma   90.00
#
_symmetry.space_group_name_H-M   'P 1'
#
loop_
_entity.id
_entity.type
_entity.pdbx_description
1 polymer ?
#
loop_
_entity_poly.entity_id
_entity_poly.type
_entity_poly.pdbx_seq_one_letter_code
_entity_poly.pdbx_strand_id
1 'polypeptide(L)'
;MSTRWVPGRDQGITEEIVAALPDYERGPFTEREKAALRYADQMYFDHHKMDDGLFSQLRGRFSDDEVLELSWVIGEFISVGKIIHVLGVPYGEHK
;
A
#
# COMPACT_ATOMS: atom_id res chain seq x y z
N MET A 1 8.68 14.97 -8.69
CA MET A 1 7.39 14.26 -8.55
C MET A 1 7.22 13.33 -9.75
N SER A 2 7.78 12.12 -9.71
CA SER A 2 7.37 11.01 -10.58
C SER A 2 8.12 9.75 -10.18
N THR A 3 7.50 9.05 -9.26
CA THR A 3 7.66 7.61 -9.01
C THR A 3 6.27 7.02 -8.90
N ARG A 4 5.46 7.43 -9.86
CA ARG A 4 4.18 6.82 -10.15
C ARG A 4 4.48 5.83 -11.25
N TRP A 5 4.60 4.58 -10.82
CA TRP A 5 4.66 3.37 -11.65
C TRP A 5 3.90 3.60 -12.96
N VAL A 6 4.61 3.64 -14.09
CA VAL A 6 4.01 3.95 -15.41
C VAL A 6 2.80 3.06 -15.73
N PRO A 7 2.84 1.73 -15.45
CA PRO A 7 1.67 0.87 -15.67
C PRO A 7 0.45 1.22 -14.82
N GLY A 8 0.63 1.91 -13.68
CA GLY A 8 -0.49 2.33 -12.83
C GLY A 8 -1.37 3.39 -13.49
N ARG A 9 -0.80 4.29 -14.31
CA ARG A 9 -1.59 5.26 -15.07
C ARG A 9 -2.47 4.58 -16.12
N ASP A 10 -1.92 3.57 -16.79
CA ASP A 10 -2.64 2.79 -17.80
C ASP A 10 -3.79 1.97 -17.19
N GLN A 11 -3.72 1.71 -15.87
CA GLN A 11 -4.75 1.02 -15.08
C GLN A 11 -5.72 1.99 -14.37
N GLY A 12 -5.66 3.29 -14.67
CA GLY A 12 -6.59 4.28 -14.14
C GLY A 12 -6.22 4.88 -12.78
N ILE A 13 -4.99 4.68 -12.29
CA ILE A 13 -4.50 5.42 -11.11
C ILE A 13 -4.26 6.88 -11.51
N THR A 14 -5.21 7.74 -11.12
CA THR A 14 -5.19 9.17 -11.42
C THR A 14 -4.30 9.94 -10.44
N GLU A 15 -3.96 11.18 -10.81
CA GLU A 15 -3.18 12.04 -9.92
C GLU A 15 -3.91 12.35 -8.60
N GLU A 16 -5.24 12.44 -8.68
CA GLU A 16 -6.16 12.66 -7.58
C GLU A 16 -6.18 11.48 -6.60
N ILE A 17 -6.24 10.24 -7.10
CA ILE A 17 -6.20 9.03 -6.25
C ILE A 17 -4.92 9.00 -5.42
N VAL A 18 -3.77 9.29 -6.04
CA VAL A 18 -2.49 9.31 -5.31
C VAL A 18 -2.44 10.47 -4.32
N ALA A 19 -2.98 11.63 -4.67
CA ALA A 19 -3.04 12.78 -3.77
C ALA A 19 -3.94 12.53 -2.54
N ALA A 20 -4.90 11.61 -2.66
CA ALA A 20 -5.78 11.22 -1.55
C ALA A 20 -5.16 10.18 -0.60
N LEU A 21 -4.05 9.52 -0.96
CA LEU A 21 -3.41 8.50 -0.12
C LEU A 21 -3.03 8.97 1.30
N PRO A 22 -2.54 10.20 1.54
CA PRO A 22 -2.23 10.65 2.90
C PRO A 22 -3.45 10.75 3.84
N ASP A 23 -4.66 10.86 3.31
CA ASP A 23 -5.92 10.90 4.06
C ASP A 23 -6.95 9.94 3.40
N TYR A 24 -6.52 8.69 3.17
CA TYR A 24 -7.31 7.72 2.42
C TYR A 24 -8.66 7.37 3.08
N GLU A 25 -8.81 7.61 4.38
CA GLU A 25 -10.07 7.41 5.09
C GLU A 25 -11.19 8.29 4.54
N ARG A 26 -10.83 9.52 4.14
CA ARG A 26 -11.74 10.50 3.50
C ARG A 26 -11.61 10.54 1.98
N GLY A 27 -10.62 9.83 1.45
CA GLY A 27 -10.36 9.73 0.02
C GLY A 27 -11.42 8.93 -0.74
N PRO A 28 -11.38 8.95 -2.08
CA PRO A 28 -12.34 8.30 -2.97
C PRO A 28 -12.08 6.79 -3.09
N PHE A 29 -11.83 6.11 -1.97
CA PHE A 29 -11.55 4.67 -1.91
C PHE A 29 -12.79 3.91 -1.43
N THR A 30 -12.98 2.71 -1.96
CA THR A 30 -13.96 1.76 -1.43
C THR A 30 -13.55 1.27 -0.04
N GLU A 31 -14.49 0.75 0.74
CA GLU A 31 -14.18 0.19 2.07
C GLU A 31 -13.24 -1.01 2.01
N ARG A 32 -13.20 -1.74 0.89
CA ARG A 32 -12.23 -2.83 0.67
C ARG A 32 -10.82 -2.28 0.45
N GLU A 33 -10.66 -1.22 -0.33
CA GLU A 33 -9.37 -0.54 -0.52
C GLU A 33 -8.88 0.12 0.76
N LYS A 34 -9.76 0.81 1.50
CA LYS A 34 -9.40 1.39 2.81
C LYS A 34 -8.93 0.33 3.80
N ALA A 35 -9.58 -0.84 3.83
CA ALA A 35 -9.14 -1.94 4.68
C ALA A 35 -7.72 -2.43 4.29
N ALA A 36 -7.40 -2.50 2.99
CA ALA A 36 -6.05 -2.83 2.54
C ALA A 36 -5.03 -1.73 2.89
N LEU A 37 -5.40 -0.45 2.82
CA LEU A 37 -4.52 0.67 3.18
C LEU A 37 -4.23 0.70 4.69
N ARG A 38 -5.25 0.49 5.55
CA ARG A 38 -5.04 0.31 7.00
C ARG A 38 -4.11 -0.85 7.31
N TYR A 39 -4.28 -1.96 6.60
CA TYR A 39 -3.40 -3.12 6.74
C TYR A 39 -1.95 -2.80 6.36
N ALA A 40 -1.76 -2.08 5.25
CA ALA A 40 -0.44 -1.63 4.82
C ALA A 40 0.22 -0.68 5.83
N ASP A 41 -0.53 0.27 6.40
CA ASP A 41 -0.04 1.16 7.46
C ASP A 41 0.40 0.35 8.68
N GLN A 42 -0.43 -0.58 9.15
CA GLN A 42 -0.10 -1.42 10.30
C GLN A 42 1.16 -2.25 10.05
N MET A 43 1.26 -2.87 8.87
CA MET A 43 2.44 -3.63 8.44
C MET A 43 3.71 -2.79 8.39
N TYR A 44 3.61 -1.52 7.98
CA TYR A 44 4.75 -0.63 7.87
C TYR A 44 5.19 -0.06 9.23
N PHE A 45 4.25 0.44 10.03
CA PHE A 45 4.53 1.19 11.25
C PHE A 45 4.67 0.30 12.50
N ASP A 46 3.86 -0.76 12.63
CA ASP A 46 3.82 -1.56 13.86
C ASP A 46 3.23 -2.98 13.63
N HIS A 47 3.93 -3.80 12.84
CA HIS A 47 3.47 -5.17 12.53
C HIS A 47 3.36 -6.10 13.75
N HIS A 48 3.95 -5.73 14.90
CA HIS A 48 3.82 -6.50 16.15
C HIS A 48 2.45 -6.35 16.81
N LYS A 49 1.72 -5.26 16.53
CA LYS A 49 0.33 -5.07 16.99
C LYS A 49 -0.72 -5.67 16.05
N MET A 50 -0.28 -6.45 15.06
CA MET A 50 -1.21 -7.10 14.17
C MET A 50 -1.88 -8.28 14.89
N ASP A 51 -3.10 -8.04 15.35
CA ASP A 51 -3.89 -8.99 16.12
C ASP A 51 -4.96 -9.69 15.26
N ASP A 52 -5.62 -10.68 15.87
CA ASP A 52 -6.71 -11.42 15.24
C ASP A 52 -7.88 -10.52 14.83
N GLY A 53 -8.08 -9.38 15.51
CA GLY A 53 -9.12 -8.40 15.20
C GLY A 53 -8.90 -7.69 13.88
N LEU A 54 -7.65 -7.32 13.57
CA LEU A 54 -7.28 -6.71 12.30
C LEU A 54 -7.36 -7.74 11.16
N PHE A 55 -6.88 -8.97 11.40
CA PHE A 55 -7.04 -10.07 10.44
C PHE A 55 -8.50 -10.43 10.19
N SER A 56 -9.36 -10.38 11.21
CA SER A 56 -10.79 -10.62 11.04
C SER A 56 -11.46 -9.56 10.17
N GLN A 57 -11.02 -8.30 10.23
CA GLN A 57 -11.53 -7.22 9.38
C GLN A 57 -11.09 -7.36 7.92
N LEU A 58 -9.87 -7.88 7.69
CA LEU A 58 -9.38 -8.27 6.36
C LEU A 58 -10.16 -9.46 5.81
N ARG A 59 -10.26 -10.56 6.56
CA ARG A 59 -10.99 -11.77 6.13
C ARG A 59 -12.48 -11.53 5.90
N GLY A 60 -13.07 -10.52 6.54
CA GLY A 60 -14.44 -10.10 6.25
C GLY A 60 -14.61 -9.44 4.87
N ARG A 61 -13.52 -9.06 4.21
CA ARG A 61 -13.52 -8.39 2.91
C ARG A 61 -12.68 -9.08 1.84
N PHE A 62 -11.76 -9.97 2.20
CA PHE A 62 -10.82 -10.67 1.33
C PHE A 62 -10.85 -12.17 1.61
N SER A 63 -10.68 -13.01 0.59
CA SER A 63 -10.44 -14.45 0.77
C SER A 63 -9.06 -14.71 1.39
N ASP A 64 -8.82 -15.92 1.89
CA ASP A 64 -7.50 -16.26 2.44
C ASP A 64 -6.37 -16.15 1.39
N ASP A 65 -6.64 -16.54 0.14
CA ASP A 65 -5.69 -16.39 -0.98
C ASP A 65 -5.42 -14.90 -1.27
N GLU A 66 -6.46 -14.08 -1.29
CA GLU A 66 -6.32 -12.63 -1.47
C GLU A 66 -5.55 -11.98 -0.31
N VAL A 67 -5.74 -12.43 0.93
CA VAL A 67 -4.99 -11.95 2.09
C VAL A 67 -3.52 -12.33 1.98
N LEU A 68 -3.20 -13.55 1.52
CA LEU A 68 -1.83 -13.99 1.30
C LEU A 68 -1.14 -13.13 0.23
N GLU A 69 -1.77 -12.95 -0.93
CA GLU A 69 -1.23 -12.13 -2.02
C GLU A 69 -1.06 -10.67 -1.61
N LEU A 70 -2.06 -10.10 -0.92
CA LEU A 70 -2.00 -8.73 -0.42
C LEU A 70 -0.83 -8.54 0.56
N SER A 71 -0.64 -9.51 1.46
CA SER A 71 0.46 -9.49 2.43
C SER A 71 1.82 -9.57 1.74
N TRP A 72 1.94 -10.42 0.71
CA TRP A 72 3.15 -10.57 -0.08
C TRP A 72 3.55 -9.25 -0.74
N VAL A 73 2.61 -8.65 -1.49
CA VAL A 73 2.85 -7.40 -2.25
C VAL A 73 3.19 -6.25 -1.31
N ILE A 74 2.48 -6.10 -0.19
CA ILE A 74 2.79 -5.08 0.82
C ILE A 74 4.20 -5.28 1.37
N GLY A 75 4.55 -6.49 1.78
CA GLY A 75 5.88 -6.80 2.32
C GLY A 75 7.00 -6.49 1.33
N GLU A 76 6.81 -6.84 0.05
CA GLU A 76 7.75 -6.54 -1.03
C GLU A 76 8.01 -5.04 -1.16
N PHE A 77 6.97 -4.22 -1.29
CA PHE A 77 7.13 -2.77 -1.46
C PHE A 77 7.71 -2.07 -0.23
N ILE A 78 7.40 -2.53 0.98
CA ILE A 78 8.03 -2.03 2.22
C ILE A 78 9.54 -2.31 2.18
N SER A 79 9.93 -3.53 1.82
CA SER A 79 11.33 -3.94 1.73
C SER A 79 12.08 -3.14 0.66
N VAL A 80 11.51 -3.04 -0.54
CA VAL A 80 12.08 -2.29 -1.66
C VAL A 80 12.29 -0.81 -1.29
N GLY A 81 11.29 -0.16 -0.69
CA GLY A 81 11.41 1.24 -0.27
C GLY A 81 12.56 1.46 0.72
N LYS A 82 12.74 0.54 1.67
CA LYS A 82 13.86 0.58 2.63
C LYS A 82 15.21 0.36 1.95
N ILE A 83 15.30 -0.60 1.02
CA ILE A 83 16.54 -0.89 0.28
C ILE A 83 16.97 0.31 -0.58
N ILE A 84 16.04 0.91 -1.33
CA ILE A 84 16.30 2.12 -2.14
C ILE A 84 16.88 3.23 -1.27
N HIS A 85 16.26 3.47 -0.11
CA HIS A 85 16.71 4.48 0.83
C HIS A 85 18.11 4.19 1.37
N VAL A 86 18.35 2.98 1.86
CA VAL A 86 19.64 2.57 2.45
C VAL A 86 20.79 2.62 1.43
N LEU A 87 20.53 2.23 0.19
CA LEU A 87 21.55 2.20 -0.87
C LEU A 87 21.72 3.55 -1.58
N GLY A 88 20.93 4.57 -1.24
CA GLY A 88 20.98 5.88 -1.89
C GLY A 88 20.68 5.81 -3.39
N VAL A 89 19.83 4.86 -3.82
CA VAL A 89 19.49 4.69 -5.23
C VAL A 89 18.75 5.95 -5.72
N PRO A 90 19.23 6.63 -6.77
CA PRO A 90 18.54 7.79 -7.31
C PRO A 90 17.12 7.43 -7.71
N TYR A 91 16.15 8.22 -7.24
CA TYR A 91 14.73 7.98 -7.43
C TYR A 91 14.05 9.32 -7.66
N GLY A 92 13.28 9.43 -8.74
CA GLY A 92 12.49 10.64 -9.04
C GLY A 92 13.25 11.85 -9.57
N GLU A 93 14.56 11.74 -9.82
CA GLU A 93 15.33 12.76 -10.55
C GLU A 93 15.38 12.43 -12.04
N HIS A 94 14.78 13.29 -12.86
CA HIS A 94 15.01 13.31 -14.30
C HIS A 94 16.30 14.11 -14.57
N LYS A 95 17.16 13.60 -15.46
CA LYS A 95 18.00 14.46 -16.29
C LYS A 95 17.13 15.22 -17.29
#